data_AF-A0A842Y7G0-F1
#
_entry.id   AF-A0A842Y7G0-F1
#
_cell.length_a   1.000
_cell.length_b   1.000
_cell.length_c   1.000
_cell.angle_alpha   90.00
_cell.angle_beta   90.00
_cell.angle_gamma   90.00
#
_symmetry.space_group_name_H-M   'P 1'
#
loop_
_entity.id
_entity.type
_entity.pdbx_description
1 polymer ?
#
loop_
_entity_poly.entity_id
_entity_poly.type
_entity_poly.pdbx_seq_one_letter_code
_entity_poly.pdbx_strand_id
1 'polypeptide(L)'
;MRKNKLLLVATLVFVVLLAGLAYAQSAGYVENDAIVRVTDTITHDDVRTVDVKIATVLPDEPKRLPIYRVTDANVSKSEAISIAKEFNFGTEPKVISYPVQPENALSPLKTKYLFKNGSCYIEIHASSKAVTYGNSDKMMKVSNNLPSESDAIKIAQKFLKQHGISVNNATIEAETILLNKLDTSTNKILDKKPMMVQVKFKRYVDGMRVMGAGGKVIVTIGDDGEPVYFLKNWRTLEPAGTTDVIPLSAAIDKLKRLEVKDVPTTPIRSIEVIGINLGYYGDIPSEEQTTYKPVWVFDVKTSTSTETIQLCVDAAT
;
A
#
# COMPACT_ATOMS: atom_id res chain seq x y z
N MET A 1 33.42 -29.89 -3.65
CA MET A 1 32.13 -30.61 -3.70
C MET A 1 31.13 -29.92 -2.78
N ARG A 2 30.35 -28.97 -3.30
CA ARG A 2 29.24 -28.31 -2.58
C ARG A 2 27.95 -28.66 -3.32
N LYS A 3 27.05 -29.35 -2.63
CA LYS A 3 25.70 -29.66 -3.12
C LYS A 3 24.84 -28.40 -2.99
N ASN A 4 24.33 -27.92 -4.11
CA ASN A 4 23.32 -26.87 -4.18
C ASN A 4 22.02 -27.36 -3.53
N LYS A 5 21.50 -26.59 -2.56
CA LYS A 5 20.10 -26.64 -2.16
C LYS A 5 19.50 -25.27 -2.50
N LEU A 6 18.86 -25.23 -3.65
CA LEU A 6 18.04 -24.13 -4.14
C LEU A 6 16.61 -24.41 -3.67
N LEU A 7 16.07 -23.65 -2.70
CA LEU A 7 14.61 -23.58 -2.51
C LEU A 7 14.16 -22.45 -1.56
N LEU A 8 13.11 -21.75 -2.03
CA LEU A 8 12.02 -21.11 -1.27
C LEU A 8 12.24 -19.68 -0.69
N VAL A 9 12.04 -18.65 -1.54
CA VAL A 9 11.57 -17.33 -1.12
C VAL A 9 10.30 -17.00 -1.91
N ALA A 10 9.17 -17.50 -1.44
CA ALA A 10 7.82 -17.08 -1.83
C ALA A 10 6.86 -17.73 -0.84
N THR A 11 6.43 -17.03 0.22
CA THR A 11 5.46 -17.64 1.15
C THR A 11 4.36 -16.72 1.66
N LEU A 12 4.30 -15.44 1.27
CA LEU A 12 3.12 -14.62 1.57
C LEU A 12 2.27 -14.22 0.36
N VAL A 13 2.88 -14.04 -0.82
CA VAL A 13 2.15 -13.98 -2.10
C VAL A 13 1.74 -15.39 -2.57
N PHE A 14 2.44 -16.43 -2.08
CA PHE A 14 2.27 -17.82 -2.50
C PHE A 14 0.98 -18.47 -1.98
N VAL A 15 0.36 -18.03 -0.88
CA VAL A 15 -0.91 -18.63 -0.43
C VAL A 15 -2.10 -18.23 -1.32
N VAL A 16 -2.07 -17.02 -1.89
CA VAL A 16 -3.08 -16.55 -2.85
C VAL A 16 -2.80 -17.08 -4.27
N LEU A 17 -1.52 -17.21 -4.66
CA LEU A 17 -1.13 -17.83 -5.93
C LEU A 17 -1.26 -19.37 -5.94
N LEU A 18 -1.07 -20.06 -4.81
CA LEU A 18 -1.27 -21.51 -4.70
C LEU A 18 -2.73 -21.91 -4.78
N ALA A 19 -3.65 -21.10 -4.24
CA ALA A 19 -5.08 -21.30 -4.45
C ALA A 19 -5.46 -21.15 -5.93
N GLY A 20 -4.79 -20.25 -6.67
CA GLY A 20 -4.91 -20.12 -8.12
C GLY A 20 -4.29 -21.28 -8.91
N LEU A 21 -3.11 -21.78 -8.51
CA LEU A 21 -2.44 -22.91 -9.17
C LEU A 21 -3.15 -24.25 -8.95
N ALA A 22 -3.71 -24.49 -7.76
CA ALA A 22 -4.48 -25.69 -7.48
C ALA A 22 -5.76 -25.76 -8.35
N TYR A 23 -6.38 -24.60 -8.61
CA TYR A 23 -7.51 -24.49 -9.53
C TYR A 23 -7.07 -24.77 -10.99
N ALA A 24 -5.92 -24.25 -11.40
CA ALA A 24 -5.38 -24.46 -12.76
C ALA A 24 -4.98 -25.92 -13.06
N GLN A 25 -4.42 -26.64 -12.08
CA GLN A 25 -4.09 -28.07 -12.24
C GLN A 25 -5.34 -28.97 -12.27
N SER A 26 -6.38 -28.64 -11.49
CA SER A 26 -7.66 -29.35 -11.57
C SER A 26 -8.39 -29.17 -12.90
N ALA A 27 -8.03 -28.13 -13.66
CA ALA A 27 -8.59 -27.79 -14.97
C ALA A 27 -7.75 -28.30 -16.16
N GLY A 28 -6.69 -29.09 -15.93
CA GLY A 28 -5.97 -29.81 -16.98
C GLY A 28 -4.94 -29.00 -17.78
N TYR A 29 -4.40 -27.91 -17.23
CA TYR A 29 -3.33 -27.14 -17.89
C TYR A 29 -1.94 -27.76 -17.63
N VAL A 30 -1.23 -28.12 -18.70
CA VAL A 30 0.15 -28.64 -18.68
C VAL A 30 1.16 -27.49 -18.74
N GLU A 31 2.23 -27.63 -17.96
CA GLU A 31 3.35 -26.69 -17.82
C GLU A 31 4.19 -26.65 -19.10
N ASN A 32 4.38 -25.48 -19.72
CA ASN A 32 5.30 -25.31 -20.85
C ASN A 32 6.63 -24.71 -20.34
N ASP A 33 7.66 -25.55 -20.36
CA ASP A 33 9.06 -25.22 -20.09
C ASP A 33 9.63 -24.28 -21.16
N ALA A 34 9.76 -22.99 -20.83
CA ALA A 34 10.77 -22.10 -21.43
C ALA A 34 10.88 -20.77 -20.65
N ILE A 35 11.43 -20.81 -19.43
CA ILE A 35 11.93 -19.59 -18.78
C ILE A 35 13.42 -19.47 -19.10
N VAL A 36 13.75 -18.66 -20.12
CA VAL A 36 15.11 -18.19 -20.34
C VAL A 36 15.50 -17.32 -19.15
N ARG A 37 16.33 -17.87 -18.26
CA ARG A 37 16.94 -17.14 -17.15
C ARG A 37 18.03 -16.22 -17.70
N VAL A 38 17.69 -14.97 -17.99
CA VAL A 38 18.70 -13.90 -18.04
C VAL A 38 19.10 -13.62 -16.60
N THR A 39 20.23 -14.20 -16.18
CA THR A 39 20.87 -13.90 -14.90
C THR A 39 21.89 -12.79 -15.15
N ASP A 40 21.41 -11.55 -15.22
CA ASP A 40 22.32 -10.42 -15.02
C ASP A 40 22.72 -10.43 -13.55
N THR A 41 23.98 -10.78 -13.32
CA THR A 41 24.60 -10.81 -12.00
C THR A 41 24.88 -9.36 -11.61
N ILE A 42 23.97 -8.73 -10.88
CA ILE A 42 24.13 -7.34 -10.44
C ILE A 42 25.04 -7.32 -9.21
N THR A 43 26.29 -6.90 -9.42
CA THR A 43 27.23 -6.49 -8.38
C THR A 43 26.74 -5.20 -7.71
N HIS A 44 26.93 -5.11 -6.39
CA HIS A 44 26.29 -4.16 -5.48
C HIS A 44 26.83 -2.72 -5.50
N ASP A 45 27.51 -2.25 -6.57
CA ASP A 45 28.33 -1.03 -6.54
C ASP A 45 28.03 0.05 -7.59
N ASP A 46 27.07 -0.11 -8.50
CA ASP A 46 26.71 0.97 -9.43
C ASP A 46 25.62 1.86 -8.83
N VAL A 47 26.00 3.06 -8.38
CA VAL A 47 25.08 4.15 -8.03
C VAL A 47 24.19 4.40 -9.24
N ARG A 48 22.94 3.94 -9.18
CA ARG A 48 21.95 4.14 -10.25
C ARG A 48 21.58 5.61 -10.33
N THR A 49 22.31 6.36 -11.13
CA THR A 49 21.90 7.71 -11.52
C THR A 49 20.80 7.60 -12.58
N VAL A 50 19.76 8.40 -12.43
CA VAL A 50 18.61 8.48 -13.34
C VAL A 50 18.61 9.83 -14.02
N ASP A 51 18.36 9.83 -15.34
CA ASP A 51 18.19 11.06 -16.10
C ASP A 51 16.85 11.71 -15.74
N VAL A 52 16.91 12.94 -15.22
CA VAL A 52 15.71 13.68 -14.75
C VAL A 52 15.45 14.86 -15.66
N LYS A 53 14.27 14.89 -16.29
CA LYS A 53 13.75 16.05 -17.04
C LYS A 53 12.61 16.70 -16.25
N ILE A 54 12.71 18.00 -15.96
CA ILE A 54 11.63 18.77 -15.35
C ILE A 54 10.73 19.35 -16.44
N ALA A 55 9.48 18.92 -16.49
CA ALA A 55 8.47 19.31 -17.47
C ALA A 55 7.23 19.91 -16.79
N THR A 56 7.45 20.68 -15.73
CA THR A 56 6.40 21.32 -14.93
C THR A 56 6.89 22.64 -14.34
N VAL A 57 5.96 23.40 -13.76
CA VAL A 57 6.28 24.67 -13.07
C VAL A 57 6.88 24.35 -11.71
N LEU A 58 7.91 25.11 -11.32
CA LEU A 58 8.52 24.96 -10.01
C LEU A 58 7.58 25.53 -8.93
N PRO A 59 7.31 24.79 -7.84
CA PRO A 59 6.46 25.26 -6.75
C PRO A 59 7.21 26.25 -5.84
N ASP A 60 6.47 26.87 -4.92
CA ASP A 60 7.08 27.63 -3.82
C ASP A 60 7.94 26.74 -2.93
N GLU A 61 9.04 27.31 -2.43
CA GLU A 61 10.00 26.63 -1.55
C GLU A 61 9.91 27.19 -0.12
N PRO A 62 8.96 26.72 0.71
CA PRO A 62 8.89 27.14 2.10
C PRO A 62 10.14 26.70 2.84
N LYS A 63 10.73 27.58 3.64
CA LYS A 63 11.92 27.26 4.42
C LYS A 63 11.65 26.27 5.55
N ARG A 64 10.44 26.31 6.11
CA ARG A 64 10.03 25.49 7.25
C ARG A 64 8.61 24.97 7.09
N LEU A 65 8.39 23.75 7.56
CA LEU A 65 7.08 23.10 7.56
C LEU A 65 6.82 22.37 8.88
N PRO A 66 5.56 22.15 9.24
CA PRO A 66 5.22 21.44 10.47
C PRO A 66 5.70 19.98 10.44
N ILE A 67 5.99 19.47 11.63
CA ILE A 67 6.20 18.04 11.89
C ILE A 67 5.06 17.58 12.77
N TYR A 68 4.66 16.33 12.59
CA TYR A 68 3.66 15.68 13.41
C TYR A 68 4.24 14.48 14.14
N ARG A 69 3.87 14.28 15.39
CA ARG A 69 4.17 13.08 16.17
C ARG A 69 2.98 12.12 16.10
N VAL A 70 3.30 10.83 15.97
CA VAL A 70 2.32 9.73 16.08
C VAL A 70 2.06 9.42 17.55
N THR A 71 0.79 9.36 17.94
CA THR A 71 0.40 9.17 19.35
C THR A 71 -0.23 7.81 19.66
N ASP A 72 -0.54 7.00 18.65
CA ASP A 72 -1.25 5.74 18.80
C ASP A 72 -0.43 4.52 18.32
N ALA A 73 0.89 4.59 18.42
CA ALA A 73 1.78 3.46 18.17
C ALA A 73 1.78 2.46 19.34
N ASN A 74 2.24 1.23 19.06
CA ASN A 74 2.50 0.19 20.06
C ASN A 74 1.24 -0.34 20.79
N VAL A 75 0.32 -0.90 20.00
CA VAL A 75 -0.94 -1.51 20.45
C VAL A 75 -0.69 -2.76 21.30
N SER A 76 -1.21 -2.73 22.52
CA SER A 76 -1.23 -3.88 23.43
C SER A 76 -2.25 -4.94 22.99
N LYS A 77 -2.09 -6.19 23.45
CA LYS A 77 -3.10 -7.24 23.21
C LYS A 77 -4.49 -6.85 23.70
N SER A 78 -4.58 -6.23 24.88
CA SER A 78 -5.86 -5.75 25.45
C SER A 78 -6.51 -4.67 24.60
N GLU A 79 -5.72 -3.74 24.07
CA GLU A 79 -6.22 -2.72 23.16
C GLU A 79 -6.67 -3.32 21.82
N ALA A 80 -5.91 -4.27 21.27
CA ALA A 80 -6.32 -4.98 20.06
C ALA A 80 -7.65 -5.74 20.25
N ILE A 81 -7.88 -6.33 21.44
CA ILE A 81 -9.16 -6.94 21.78
C ILE A 81 -10.29 -5.90 21.82
N SER A 82 -10.06 -4.71 22.39
CA SER A 82 -11.05 -3.63 22.39
C SER A 82 -11.42 -3.19 20.98
N ILE A 83 -10.44 -3.00 20.10
CA ILE A 83 -10.67 -2.68 18.68
C ILE A 83 -11.45 -3.80 18.00
N ALA A 84 -11.05 -5.07 18.19
CA ALA A 84 -11.72 -6.22 17.55
C ALA A 84 -13.20 -6.35 17.97
N LYS A 85 -13.54 -6.00 19.22
CA LYS A 85 -14.94 -5.98 19.69
C LYS A 85 -15.81 -4.98 18.94
N GLU A 86 -15.27 -3.84 18.51
CA GLU A 86 -16.00 -2.86 17.69
C GLU A 86 -16.42 -3.43 16.33
N PHE A 87 -15.78 -4.53 15.90
CA PHE A 87 -16.09 -5.28 14.68
C PHE A 87 -16.78 -6.63 14.97
N ASN A 88 -17.31 -6.83 16.19
CA ASN A 88 -17.96 -8.07 16.63
C ASN A 88 -17.07 -9.33 16.60
N PHE A 89 -15.76 -9.17 16.79
CA PHE A 89 -14.84 -10.30 16.98
C PHE A 89 -14.69 -10.65 18.47
N GLY A 90 -14.31 -11.91 18.73
CA GLY A 90 -14.07 -12.44 20.06
C GLY A 90 -12.83 -11.88 20.76
N THR A 91 -12.54 -12.42 21.95
CA THR A 91 -11.50 -11.91 22.84
C THR A 91 -10.13 -12.58 22.70
N GLU A 92 -10.01 -13.61 21.87
CA GLU A 92 -8.80 -14.42 21.77
C GLU A 92 -8.14 -14.26 20.38
N PRO A 93 -7.16 -13.34 20.23
CA PRO A 93 -6.40 -13.25 19.00
C PRO A 93 -5.36 -14.36 18.91
N LYS A 94 -5.11 -14.82 17.69
CA LYS A 94 -3.83 -15.41 17.32
C LYS A 94 -2.79 -14.29 17.24
N VAL A 95 -1.78 -14.35 18.10
CA VAL A 95 -0.63 -13.45 18.04
C VAL A 95 0.34 -13.99 16.97
N ILE A 96 0.64 -13.17 15.96
CA ILE A 96 1.53 -13.52 14.87
C ILE A 96 2.75 -12.62 14.93
N SER A 97 3.92 -13.23 15.02
CA SER A 97 5.21 -12.56 14.89
C SER A 97 5.82 -12.90 13.55
N TYR A 98 6.28 -11.90 12.80
CA TYR A 98 6.80 -12.09 11.46
C TYR A 98 7.99 -11.15 11.19
N PRO A 99 9.01 -11.59 10.45
CA PRO A 99 10.11 -10.72 10.04
C PRO A 99 9.62 -9.65 9.06
N VAL A 100 10.17 -8.43 9.15
CA VAL A 100 9.91 -7.38 8.14
C VAL A 100 10.41 -7.80 6.76
N GLN A 101 11.58 -8.44 6.73
CA GLN A 101 12.24 -8.98 5.55
C GLN A 101 12.37 -10.50 5.74
N PRO A 102 11.45 -11.31 5.19
CA PRO A 102 11.43 -12.76 5.37
C PRO A 102 12.71 -13.48 4.97
N GLU A 103 13.43 -12.93 3.99
CA GLU A 103 14.71 -13.41 3.48
C GLU A 103 15.90 -13.10 4.41
N ASN A 104 15.72 -12.17 5.36
CA ASN A 104 16.74 -11.76 6.31
C ASN A 104 16.42 -12.30 7.71
N ALA A 105 17.14 -13.35 8.12
CA ALA A 105 16.95 -13.99 9.42
C ALA A 105 17.22 -13.07 10.63
N LEU A 106 17.91 -11.94 10.42
CA LEU A 106 18.15 -10.91 11.44
C LEU A 106 17.12 -9.77 11.40
N SER A 107 16.13 -9.87 10.51
CA SER A 107 15.08 -8.85 10.39
C SER A 107 14.30 -8.75 11.70
N PRO A 108 14.04 -7.53 12.20
CA PRO A 108 13.25 -7.35 13.41
C PRO A 108 11.87 -7.98 13.21
N LEU A 109 11.41 -8.68 14.25
CA LEU A 109 10.07 -9.24 14.24
C LEU A 109 9.05 -8.13 14.53
N LYS A 110 7.99 -8.10 13.75
CA LYS A 110 6.79 -7.29 14.00
C LYS A 110 5.68 -8.19 14.49
N THR A 111 4.76 -7.61 15.26
CA THR A 111 3.61 -8.32 15.81
C THR A 111 2.31 -7.83 15.19
N LYS A 112 1.42 -8.76 14.85
CA LYS A 112 0.02 -8.49 14.57
C LYS A 112 -0.90 -9.42 15.34
N TYR A 113 -2.08 -8.92 15.70
CA TYR A 113 -3.15 -9.67 16.35
C TYR A 113 -4.20 -10.03 15.30
N LEU A 114 -4.43 -11.32 15.08
CA LEU A 114 -5.40 -11.83 14.13
C LEU A 114 -6.58 -12.46 14.86
N PHE A 115 -7.78 -11.98 14.58
CA PHE A 115 -9.03 -12.58 15.02
C PHE A 115 -9.77 -13.14 13.80
N LYS A 116 -10.42 -14.29 13.97
CA LYS A 116 -11.20 -14.94 12.92
C LYS A 116 -12.59 -15.31 13.44
N ASN A 117 -13.58 -15.21 12.57
CA ASN A 117 -14.94 -15.68 12.79
C ASN A 117 -15.50 -16.17 11.45
N GLY A 118 -15.47 -17.50 11.23
CA GLY A 118 -15.77 -18.08 9.93
C GLY A 118 -14.82 -17.55 8.85
N SER A 119 -15.39 -17.01 7.78
CA SER A 119 -14.67 -16.37 6.67
C SER A 119 -14.29 -14.91 6.91
N CYS A 120 -14.78 -14.31 8.00
CA CYS A 120 -14.38 -12.96 8.38
C CYS A 120 -13.12 -12.98 9.23
N TYR A 121 -12.26 -11.98 9.04
CA TYR A 121 -11.07 -11.77 9.85
C TYR A 121 -10.85 -10.28 10.14
N ILE A 122 -10.16 -10.00 11.23
CA ILE A 122 -9.59 -8.68 11.53
C ILE A 122 -8.15 -8.84 11.99
N GLU A 123 -7.26 -8.04 11.41
CA GLU A 123 -5.85 -7.95 11.73
C GLU A 123 -5.52 -6.57 12.27
N ILE A 124 -4.79 -6.51 13.37
CA ILE A 124 -4.36 -5.26 14.01
C ILE A 124 -2.85 -5.30 14.14
N HIS A 125 -2.17 -4.35 13.51
CA HIS A 125 -0.72 -4.21 13.59
C HIS A 125 -0.32 -3.52 14.89
N ALA A 126 0.56 -4.15 15.67
CA ALA A 126 1.00 -3.61 16.94
C ALA A 126 1.77 -2.28 16.78
N SER A 127 2.61 -2.17 15.75
CA SER A 127 3.49 -1.01 15.54
C SER A 127 2.77 0.27 15.11
N SER A 128 1.59 0.17 14.50
CA SER A 128 0.95 1.30 13.81
C SER A 128 -0.53 1.48 14.13
N LYS A 129 -1.15 0.56 14.87
CA LYS A 129 -2.60 0.49 15.06
C LYS A 129 -3.38 0.41 13.74
N ALA A 130 -2.72 0.00 12.67
CA ALA A 130 -3.40 -0.25 11.41
C ALA A 130 -4.35 -1.43 11.57
N VAL A 131 -5.55 -1.28 11.02
CA VAL A 131 -6.64 -2.27 11.11
C VAL A 131 -6.97 -2.74 9.71
N THR A 132 -6.97 -4.05 9.50
CA THR A 132 -7.46 -4.69 8.28
C THR A 132 -8.62 -5.60 8.64
N TYR A 133 -9.77 -5.45 8.00
CA TYR A 133 -10.89 -6.39 8.05
C TYR A 133 -11.12 -6.98 6.65
N GLY A 134 -11.51 -8.24 6.58
CA GLY A 134 -11.93 -8.85 5.32
C GLY A 134 -12.84 -10.04 5.49
N ASN A 135 -13.66 -10.29 4.47
CA ASN A 135 -14.45 -11.50 4.30
C ASN A 135 -13.89 -12.31 3.12
N SER A 136 -13.23 -13.44 3.41
CA SER A 136 -12.55 -14.25 2.39
C SER A 136 -13.48 -14.95 1.42
N ASP A 137 -14.76 -15.15 1.77
CA ASP A 137 -15.72 -15.82 0.88
C ASP A 137 -16.25 -14.88 -0.19
N LYS A 138 -16.28 -13.57 0.12
CA LYS A 138 -16.87 -12.53 -0.73
C LYS A 138 -15.84 -11.68 -1.45
N MET A 139 -14.66 -11.50 -0.85
CA MET A 139 -13.58 -10.73 -1.47
C MET A 139 -13.08 -11.43 -2.75
N MET A 140 -12.77 -10.63 -3.76
CA MET A 140 -12.30 -11.11 -5.07
C MET A 140 -13.26 -12.11 -5.75
N LYS A 141 -14.57 -11.98 -5.55
CA LYS A 141 -15.59 -12.71 -6.31
C LYS A 141 -16.17 -11.82 -7.40
N VAL A 142 -16.63 -12.44 -8.48
CA VAL A 142 -17.47 -11.74 -9.46
C VAL A 142 -18.78 -11.40 -8.77
N SER A 143 -19.19 -10.14 -8.95
CA SER A 143 -20.41 -9.59 -8.39
C SER A 143 -21.46 -9.44 -9.49
N ASN A 144 -22.72 -9.65 -9.12
CA ASN A 144 -23.86 -9.46 -10.01
C ASN A 144 -24.69 -8.21 -9.67
N ASN A 145 -24.48 -7.62 -8.49
CA ASN A 145 -25.24 -6.51 -7.98
C ASN A 145 -24.35 -5.52 -7.19
N LEU A 146 -23.43 -4.84 -7.88
CA LEU A 146 -22.66 -3.77 -7.26
C LEU A 146 -23.47 -2.46 -7.17
N PRO A 147 -23.31 -1.69 -6.08
CA PRO A 147 -23.77 -0.31 -6.07
C PRO A 147 -22.97 0.52 -7.08
N SER A 148 -23.52 1.68 -7.46
CA SER A 148 -22.76 2.69 -8.18
C SER A 148 -21.57 3.19 -7.34
N GLU A 149 -20.52 3.72 -7.96
CA GLU A 149 -19.39 4.33 -7.24
C GLU A 149 -19.85 5.44 -6.27
N SER A 150 -20.85 6.22 -6.68
CA SER A 150 -21.43 7.27 -5.82
C SER A 150 -22.15 6.72 -4.59
N ASP A 151 -22.81 5.57 -4.71
CA ASP A 151 -23.49 4.93 -3.58
C ASP A 151 -22.52 4.14 -2.71
N ALA A 152 -21.50 3.50 -3.30
CA ALA A 152 -20.40 2.89 -2.58
C ALA A 152 -19.69 3.90 -1.67
N ILE A 153 -19.50 5.14 -2.10
CA ILE A 153 -18.96 6.22 -1.25
C ILE A 153 -19.85 6.45 -0.01
N LYS A 154 -21.17 6.55 -0.18
CA LYS A 154 -22.11 6.75 0.95
C LYS A 154 -22.08 5.56 1.91
N ILE A 155 -22.05 4.33 1.37
CA ILE A 155 -21.95 3.10 2.16
C ILE A 155 -20.64 3.08 2.94
N ALA A 156 -19.52 3.38 2.29
CA ALA A 156 -18.21 3.42 2.93
C ALA A 156 -18.15 4.48 4.05
N GLN A 157 -18.66 5.69 3.81
CA GLN A 157 -18.74 6.73 4.85
C GLN A 157 -19.63 6.31 6.03
N LYS A 158 -20.77 5.66 5.76
CA LYS A 158 -21.65 5.13 6.81
C LYS A 158 -20.94 4.06 7.64
N PHE A 159 -20.27 3.11 6.98
CA PHE A 159 -19.48 2.07 7.64
C PHE A 159 -18.40 2.67 8.54
N LEU A 160 -17.60 3.61 8.03
CA LEU A 160 -16.56 4.28 8.82
C LEU A 160 -17.14 5.01 10.03
N LYS A 161 -18.25 5.74 9.85
CA LYS A 161 -18.94 6.44 10.93
C LYS A 161 -19.47 5.48 11.99
N GLN A 162 -20.02 4.34 11.60
CA GLN A 162 -20.53 3.31 12.53
C GLN A 162 -19.41 2.73 13.42
N HIS A 163 -18.19 2.67 12.89
CA HIS A 163 -17.01 2.21 13.63
C HIS A 163 -16.16 3.36 14.20
N GLY A 164 -16.72 4.57 14.33
CA GLY A 164 -16.03 5.71 14.96
C GLY A 164 -14.79 6.23 14.21
N ILE A 165 -14.62 5.86 12.94
CA ILE A 165 -13.45 6.24 12.15
C ILE A 165 -13.73 7.57 11.44
N SER A 166 -12.98 8.60 11.82
CA SER A 166 -13.02 9.89 11.14
C SER A 166 -12.09 9.88 9.92
N VAL A 167 -12.66 10.24 8.77
CA VAL A 167 -11.93 10.50 7.51
C VAL A 167 -12.03 11.96 7.08
N ASN A 168 -12.10 12.87 8.06
CA ASN A 168 -12.09 14.31 7.80
C ASN A 168 -10.80 14.68 7.07
N ASN A 169 -10.87 15.66 6.18
CA ASN A 169 -9.74 16.09 5.34
C ASN A 169 -9.21 14.98 4.42
N ALA A 170 -10.10 14.19 3.83
CA ALA A 170 -9.75 13.25 2.76
C ALA A 170 -10.22 13.76 1.40
N THR A 171 -9.44 13.47 0.35
CA THR A 171 -10.06 13.28 -0.97
C THR A 171 -10.59 11.86 -1.07
N ILE A 172 -11.71 11.69 -1.77
CA ILE A 172 -12.40 10.42 -1.92
C ILE A 172 -12.35 10.02 -3.39
N GLU A 173 -11.90 8.81 -3.65
CA GLU A 173 -11.93 8.18 -4.97
C GLU A 173 -12.68 6.86 -4.86
N ALA A 174 -13.50 6.56 -5.84
CA ALA A 174 -14.17 5.27 -5.97
C ALA A 174 -13.84 4.69 -7.34
N GLU A 175 -13.67 3.37 -7.39
CA GLU A 175 -13.29 2.67 -8.60
C GLU A 175 -13.89 1.27 -8.59
N THR A 176 -14.60 0.93 -9.66
CA THR A 176 -15.07 -0.44 -9.89
C THR A 176 -13.92 -1.34 -10.32
N ILE A 177 -13.60 -2.35 -9.50
CA ILE A 177 -12.56 -3.34 -9.79
C ILE A 177 -13.16 -4.43 -10.68
N LEU A 178 -12.49 -4.70 -11.80
CA LEU A 178 -12.92 -5.64 -12.82
C LEU A 178 -11.99 -6.86 -12.88
N LEU A 179 -12.58 -8.05 -13.04
CA LEU A 179 -11.89 -9.25 -13.50
C LEU A 179 -11.82 -9.22 -15.02
N ASN A 180 -10.60 -9.13 -15.56
CA ASN A 180 -10.37 -9.16 -17.00
C ASN A 180 -9.99 -10.58 -17.43
N LYS A 181 -10.68 -11.12 -18.44
CA LYS A 181 -10.22 -12.29 -19.18
C LYS A 181 -9.31 -11.81 -20.30
N LEU A 182 -8.08 -12.32 -20.36
CA LEU A 182 -7.09 -11.93 -21.37
C LEU A 182 -6.87 -13.06 -22.38
N ASP A 183 -6.65 -12.68 -23.64
CA ASP A 183 -5.95 -13.52 -24.61
C ASP A 183 -4.46 -13.48 -24.30
N THR A 184 -3.88 -14.60 -23.89
CA THR A 184 -2.47 -14.66 -23.48
C THR A 184 -1.48 -14.47 -24.63
N SER A 185 -1.92 -14.63 -25.89
CA SER A 185 -1.06 -14.44 -27.06
C SER A 185 -0.99 -12.98 -27.50
N THR A 186 -2.07 -12.21 -27.32
CA THR A 186 -2.17 -10.82 -27.78
C THR A 186 -2.28 -9.79 -26.64
N ASN A 187 -2.41 -10.24 -25.39
CA ASN A 187 -2.75 -9.44 -24.21
C ASN A 187 -4.05 -8.63 -24.35
N LYS A 188 -4.93 -8.96 -25.31
CA LYS A 188 -6.21 -8.29 -25.49
C LYS A 188 -7.21 -8.74 -24.43
N ILE A 189 -7.99 -7.79 -23.92
CA ILE A 189 -9.09 -8.08 -23.00
C ILE A 189 -10.26 -8.68 -23.80
N LEU A 190 -10.62 -9.92 -23.49
CA LEU A 190 -11.70 -10.67 -24.11
C LEU A 190 -13.04 -10.50 -23.38
N ASP A 191 -13.01 -10.34 -22.06
CA ASP A 191 -14.19 -10.20 -21.21
C ASP A 191 -13.84 -9.37 -19.97
N LYS A 192 -14.84 -8.69 -19.40
CA LYS A 192 -14.71 -7.88 -18.18
C LYS A 192 -15.91 -8.15 -17.26
N LYS A 193 -15.63 -8.57 -16.03
CA LYS A 193 -16.67 -8.80 -15.02
C LYS A 193 -16.44 -7.96 -13.77
N PRO A 194 -17.46 -7.22 -13.29
CA PRO A 194 -17.31 -6.47 -12.05
C PRO A 194 -17.12 -7.41 -10.86
N MET A 195 -16.29 -6.99 -9.90
CA MET A 195 -16.00 -7.76 -8.69
C MET A 195 -16.44 -7.01 -7.44
N MET A 196 -16.07 -5.74 -7.34
CA MET A 196 -16.26 -4.92 -6.15
C MET A 196 -16.05 -3.44 -6.52
N VAL A 197 -16.55 -2.53 -5.69
CA VAL A 197 -16.19 -1.12 -5.75
C VAL A 197 -15.23 -0.80 -4.60
N GLN A 198 -14.07 -0.24 -4.91
CA GLN A 198 -13.10 0.18 -3.91
C GLN A 198 -13.18 1.70 -3.71
N VAL A 199 -13.47 2.11 -2.47
CA VAL A 199 -13.49 3.52 -2.05
C VAL A 199 -12.23 3.82 -1.24
N LYS A 200 -11.42 4.75 -1.76
CA LYS A 200 -10.13 5.17 -1.19
C LYS A 200 -10.29 6.58 -0.61
N PHE A 201 -9.96 6.74 0.67
CA PHE A 201 -9.86 8.02 1.36
C PHE A 201 -8.39 8.38 1.52
N LYS A 202 -7.94 9.42 0.80
CA LYS A 202 -6.54 9.88 0.80
C LYS A 202 -6.39 11.08 1.74
N ARG A 203 -5.57 10.94 2.76
CA ARG A 203 -5.45 11.91 3.85
C ARG A 203 -4.78 13.21 3.40
N TYR A 204 -5.25 14.31 3.96
CA TYR A 204 -4.56 15.59 4.02
C TYR A 204 -4.29 16.00 5.46
N VAL A 205 -3.15 16.64 5.69
CA VAL A 205 -2.75 17.26 6.96
C VAL A 205 -2.25 18.65 6.61
N ASP A 206 -2.86 19.69 7.20
CA ASP A 206 -2.62 21.10 6.85
C ASP A 206 -2.63 21.40 5.34
N GLY A 207 -3.63 20.88 4.63
CA GLY A 207 -3.75 21.08 3.18
C GLY A 207 -2.72 20.33 2.33
N MET A 208 -1.79 19.59 2.93
CA MET A 208 -0.81 18.76 2.24
C MET A 208 -1.20 17.28 2.24
N ARG A 209 -1.04 16.61 1.10
CA ARG A 209 -1.40 15.20 0.95
C ARG A 209 -0.42 14.30 1.70
N VAL A 210 -0.94 13.25 2.34
CA VAL A 210 -0.14 12.15 2.89
C VAL A 210 0.03 11.06 1.85
N MET A 211 1.27 10.83 1.47
CA MET A 211 1.74 9.81 0.53
C MET A 211 2.00 8.48 1.23
N GLY A 212 2.27 7.44 0.44
CA GLY A 212 2.52 6.09 0.95
C GLY A 212 1.25 5.35 1.40
N ALA A 213 1.45 4.13 1.91
CA ALA A 213 0.35 3.28 2.37
C ALA A 213 -0.32 3.83 3.65
N GLY A 214 0.43 4.51 4.51
CA GLY A 214 -0.05 5.14 5.74
C GLY A 214 -0.96 6.36 5.52
N GLY A 215 -1.05 6.87 4.29
CA GLY A 215 -1.94 7.97 3.90
C GLY A 215 -3.35 7.54 3.50
N LYS A 216 -3.70 6.25 3.60
CA LYS A 216 -4.95 5.70 3.02
C LYS A 216 -5.84 5.02 4.07
N VAL A 217 -7.15 5.25 3.91
CA VAL A 217 -8.21 4.37 4.39
C VAL A 217 -8.91 3.82 3.16
N ILE A 218 -9.21 2.51 3.13
CA ILE A 218 -9.87 1.85 2.01
C ILE A 218 -11.07 1.09 2.54
N VAL A 219 -12.21 1.23 1.88
CA VAL A 219 -13.39 0.38 2.09
C VAL A 219 -13.77 -0.22 0.75
N THR A 220 -13.93 -1.53 0.70
CA THR A 220 -14.32 -2.25 -0.50
C THR A 220 -15.72 -2.81 -0.31
N ILE A 221 -16.58 -2.51 -1.27
CA ILE A 221 -18.00 -2.85 -1.27
C ILE A 221 -18.24 -3.95 -2.31
N GLY A 222 -18.83 -5.06 -1.87
CA GLY A 222 -19.23 -6.19 -2.70
C GLY A 222 -20.69 -6.13 -3.13
N ASP A 223 -21.25 -7.29 -3.47
CA ASP A 223 -22.67 -7.47 -3.79
C ASP A 223 -23.58 -6.87 -2.72
N ASP A 224 -24.72 -6.34 -3.16
CA ASP A 224 -25.80 -5.81 -2.32
C ASP A 224 -25.36 -4.66 -1.37
N GLY A 225 -24.21 -4.05 -1.65
CA GLY A 225 -23.68 -2.95 -0.85
C GLY A 225 -22.97 -3.37 0.43
N GLU A 226 -22.55 -4.63 0.57
CA GLU A 226 -21.86 -5.11 1.76
C GLU A 226 -20.38 -4.69 1.80
N PRO A 227 -19.87 -4.14 2.92
CA PRO A 227 -18.43 -3.98 3.13
C PRO A 227 -17.73 -5.34 3.27
N VAL A 228 -16.95 -5.72 2.26
CA VAL A 228 -16.24 -7.02 2.21
C VAL A 228 -14.76 -6.91 2.58
N TYR A 229 -14.19 -5.71 2.53
CA TYR A 229 -12.83 -5.43 2.99
C TYR A 229 -12.71 -3.99 3.48
N PHE A 230 -11.89 -3.80 4.52
CA PHE A 230 -11.59 -2.50 5.10
C PHE A 230 -10.12 -2.45 5.52
N LEU A 231 -9.49 -1.31 5.28
CA LEU A 231 -8.13 -1.01 5.70
C LEU A 231 -8.08 0.40 6.28
N LYS A 232 -7.64 0.54 7.52
CA LYS A 232 -7.27 1.83 8.12
C LYS A 232 -5.80 1.83 8.45
N ASN A 233 -5.02 2.63 7.73
CA ASN A 233 -3.60 2.86 8.04
C ASN A 233 -3.32 4.23 8.66
N TRP A 234 -4.34 5.09 8.75
CA TRP A 234 -4.17 6.42 9.33
C TRP A 234 -3.83 6.31 10.82
N ARG A 235 -2.66 6.83 11.16
CA ARG A 235 -2.17 7.03 12.52
C ARG A 235 -2.75 8.33 13.12
N THR A 236 -2.88 8.38 14.44
CA THR A 236 -3.27 9.61 15.14
C THR A 236 -2.07 10.54 15.20
N LEU A 237 -2.27 11.81 14.82
CA LEU A 237 -1.20 12.80 14.67
C LEU A 237 -1.46 14.00 15.58
N GLU A 238 -0.40 14.50 16.19
CA GLU A 238 -0.39 15.77 16.92
C GLU A 238 0.75 16.66 16.41
N PRO A 239 0.56 18.00 16.37
CA PRO A 239 1.64 18.93 16.06
C PRO A 239 2.85 18.73 16.98
N ALA A 240 4.04 18.69 16.39
CA ALA A 240 5.30 18.39 17.09
C ALA A 240 6.42 19.40 16.78
N GLY A 241 6.06 20.60 16.32
CA GLY A 241 6.99 21.67 15.95
C GLY A 241 7.17 21.79 14.44
N THR A 242 8.30 22.35 14.02
CA THR A 242 8.61 22.60 12.60
C THR A 242 10.06 22.21 12.28
N THR A 243 10.28 21.73 11.06
CA THR A 243 11.61 21.40 10.51
C THR A 243 11.98 22.37 9.40
N ASP A 244 13.28 22.55 9.18
CA ASP A 244 13.77 23.12 7.94
C ASP A 244 13.51 22.16 6.78
N VAL A 245 13.25 22.74 5.60
CA VAL A 245 12.95 22.03 4.36
C VAL A 245 14.11 22.24 3.41
N ILE A 246 14.64 21.16 2.84
CA ILE A 246 15.69 21.25 1.83
C ILE A 246 15.18 22.01 0.59
N PRO A 247 16.02 22.83 -0.04
CA PRO A 247 15.70 23.44 -1.33
C PRO A 247 15.33 22.40 -2.38
N LEU A 248 14.48 22.78 -3.33
CA LEU A 248 14.03 21.88 -4.40
C LEU A 248 15.20 21.34 -5.22
N SER A 249 16.25 22.14 -5.44
CA SER A 249 17.47 21.70 -6.12
C SER A 249 18.13 20.49 -5.44
N ALA A 250 18.22 20.50 -4.11
CA ALA A 250 18.75 19.39 -3.33
C ALA A 250 17.84 18.15 -3.40
N ALA A 251 16.52 18.36 -3.41
CA ALA A 251 15.56 17.27 -3.58
C ALA A 251 15.64 16.63 -4.97
N ILE A 252 15.85 17.42 -6.02
CA ILE A 252 16.08 16.93 -7.38
C ILE A 252 17.37 16.12 -7.45
N ASP A 253 18.44 16.56 -6.77
CA ASP A 253 19.69 15.79 -6.74
C ASP A 253 19.55 14.46 -6.01
N LYS A 254 18.77 14.41 -4.93
CA LYS A 254 18.36 13.15 -4.28
C LYS A 254 17.54 12.26 -5.23
N LEU A 255 16.59 12.84 -5.96
CA LEU A 255 15.78 12.12 -6.95
C LEU A 255 16.63 11.49 -8.06
N LYS A 256 17.63 12.21 -8.60
CA LYS A 256 18.58 11.70 -9.60
C LYS A 256 19.35 10.47 -9.11
N ARG A 257 19.56 10.35 -7.79
CA ARG A 257 20.22 9.20 -7.15
C ARG A 257 19.24 8.13 -6.65
N LEU A 258 17.94 8.29 -6.96
CA LEU A 258 16.84 7.45 -6.44
C LEU A 258 16.83 7.34 -4.91
N GLU A 259 17.25 8.38 -4.19
CA GLU A 259 17.08 8.50 -2.73
C GLU A 259 15.60 8.83 -2.40
N VAL A 260 14.72 7.86 -2.60
CA VAL A 260 13.26 7.98 -2.42
C VAL A 260 12.73 7.02 -1.36
N LYS A 261 11.56 7.33 -0.79
CA LYS A 261 10.91 6.51 0.26
C LYS A 261 10.52 5.09 -0.18
N ASP A 262 10.07 4.94 -1.42
CA ASP A 262 9.65 3.68 -1.99
C ASP A 262 10.35 3.51 -3.34
N VAL A 263 11.46 2.76 -3.34
CA VAL A 263 12.31 2.60 -4.51
C VAL A 263 11.63 1.63 -5.48
N PRO A 264 11.32 2.05 -6.72
CA PRO A 264 10.70 1.17 -7.69
C PRO A 264 11.54 -0.09 -7.94
N THR A 265 10.90 -1.25 -7.93
CA THR A 265 11.56 -2.54 -8.17
C THR A 265 12.01 -2.68 -9.62
N THR A 266 11.29 -2.04 -10.54
CA THR A 266 11.66 -1.99 -11.96
C THR A 266 12.78 -0.96 -12.14
N PRO A 267 13.90 -1.31 -12.80
CA PRO A 267 14.96 -0.36 -13.09
C PRO A 267 14.43 0.85 -13.87
N ILE A 268 14.68 2.05 -13.35
CA ILE A 268 14.34 3.31 -14.00
C ILE A 268 15.64 3.92 -14.53
N ARG A 269 15.66 4.29 -15.81
CA ARG A 269 16.81 4.96 -16.45
C ARG A 269 16.57 6.45 -16.64
N SER A 270 15.33 6.83 -16.96
CA SER A 270 14.93 8.21 -17.12
C SER A 270 13.54 8.47 -16.56
N ILE A 271 13.34 9.68 -16.04
CA ILE A 271 12.06 10.18 -15.56
C ILE A 271 11.78 11.57 -16.11
N GLU A 272 10.53 11.77 -16.51
CA GLU A 272 9.98 13.10 -16.79
C GLU A 272 9.08 13.51 -15.63
N VAL A 273 9.49 14.57 -14.91
CA VAL A 273 8.73 15.14 -13.80
C VAL A 273 7.66 16.06 -14.36
N ILE A 274 6.40 15.71 -14.12
CA ILE A 274 5.22 16.44 -14.60
C ILE A 274 4.47 17.18 -13.50
N GLY A 275 4.80 16.91 -12.24
CA GLY A 275 4.27 17.63 -11.07
C GLY A 275 5.26 17.58 -9.92
N ILE A 276 5.31 18.67 -9.14
CA ILE A 276 6.13 18.77 -7.94
C ILE A 276 5.28 19.43 -6.86
N ASN A 277 5.16 18.78 -5.71
CA ASN A 277 4.39 19.28 -4.57
C ASN A 277 5.06 18.90 -3.26
N LEU A 278 4.66 19.56 -2.16
CA LEU A 278 5.01 19.13 -0.81
C LEU A 278 3.90 18.26 -0.22
N GLY A 279 4.31 17.29 0.58
CA GLY A 279 3.42 16.35 1.24
C GLY A 279 4.00 15.82 2.54
N TYR A 280 3.34 14.83 3.11
CA TYR A 280 3.90 13.96 4.15
C TYR A 280 3.99 12.54 3.63
N TYR A 281 4.80 11.69 4.25
CA TYR A 281 4.84 10.26 3.93
C TYR A 281 4.38 9.44 5.13
N GLY A 282 3.39 8.57 4.92
CA GLY A 282 2.95 7.58 5.89
C GLY A 282 3.46 6.20 5.51
N ASP A 283 4.26 5.60 6.39
CA ASP A 283 4.84 4.27 6.16
C ASP A 283 3.78 3.16 6.19
N ILE A 284 4.16 2.00 5.65
CA ILE A 284 3.34 0.79 5.63
C ILE A 284 2.91 0.34 7.05
N PRO A 285 1.82 -0.44 7.17
CA PRO A 285 1.28 -0.88 8.46
C PRO A 285 2.25 -1.60 9.39
N SER A 286 3.21 -2.35 8.85
CA SER A 286 4.21 -3.06 9.66
C SER A 286 5.23 -2.12 10.29
N GLU A 287 5.45 -0.93 9.71
CA GLU A 287 6.48 -0.03 10.21
C GLU A 287 6.00 0.81 11.38
N GLU A 288 6.91 0.92 12.35
CA GLU A 288 6.78 1.88 13.42
C GLU A 288 7.23 3.23 12.88
N GLN A 289 6.32 4.19 12.92
CA GLN A 289 6.57 5.55 12.48
C GLN A 289 6.20 6.46 13.65
N THR A 290 7.19 7.15 14.20
CA THR A 290 7.00 8.02 15.36
C THR A 290 6.68 9.46 14.95
N THR A 291 7.07 9.85 13.73
CA THR A 291 6.85 11.20 13.20
C THR A 291 6.50 11.21 11.72
N TYR A 292 5.66 12.15 11.31
CA TYR A 292 5.41 12.50 9.92
C TYR A 292 6.20 13.76 9.61
N LYS A 293 7.17 13.60 8.70
CA LYS A 293 8.02 14.68 8.22
C LYS A 293 7.62 15.06 6.79
N PRO A 294 7.83 16.33 6.39
CA PRO A 294 7.61 16.77 5.02
C PRO A 294 8.43 15.97 4.01
N VAL A 295 7.86 15.74 2.84
CA VAL A 295 8.50 15.15 1.67
C VAL A 295 8.23 15.98 0.44
N TRP A 296 9.20 16.02 -0.46
CA TRP A 296 9.00 16.47 -1.84
C TRP A 296 8.38 15.32 -2.62
N VAL A 297 7.24 15.57 -3.25
CA VAL A 297 6.48 14.61 -4.05
C VAL A 297 6.65 14.98 -5.51
N PHE A 298 7.23 14.05 -6.28
CA PHE A 298 7.42 14.17 -7.72
C PHE A 298 6.44 13.25 -8.42
N ASP A 299 5.52 13.82 -9.19
CA ASP A 299 4.70 13.06 -10.13
C ASP A 299 5.51 12.87 -11.42
N VAL A 300 5.78 11.62 -11.78
CA VAL A 300 6.72 11.27 -12.85
C VAL A 300 6.11 10.33 -13.88
N LYS A 301 6.54 10.49 -15.12
CA LYS A 301 6.38 9.51 -16.20
C LYS A 301 7.71 8.82 -16.47
N THR A 302 7.65 7.53 -16.77
CA THR A 302 8.82 6.74 -17.16
C THR A 302 8.64 6.24 -18.58
N SER A 303 9.72 5.93 -19.29
CA SER A 303 9.64 5.39 -20.66
C SER A 303 8.93 4.03 -20.73
N THR A 304 8.81 3.33 -19.60
CA THR A 304 8.23 1.99 -19.49
C THR A 304 6.80 1.97 -18.95
N SER A 305 6.25 3.10 -18.52
CA SER A 305 4.91 3.17 -17.93
C SER A 305 4.07 4.28 -18.55
N THR A 306 2.84 3.95 -18.90
CA THR A 306 1.81 4.93 -19.29
C THR A 306 1.18 5.62 -18.08
N GLU A 307 1.37 5.07 -16.88
CA GLU A 307 0.84 5.62 -15.64
C GLU A 307 1.81 6.61 -15.00
N THR A 308 1.24 7.59 -14.30
CA THR A 308 2.01 8.52 -13.47
C THR A 308 2.38 7.84 -12.16
N ILE A 309 3.67 7.84 -11.83
CA ILE A 309 4.22 7.31 -10.59
C ILE A 309 4.53 8.48 -9.67
N GLN A 310 4.33 8.30 -8.35
CA GLN A 310 4.63 9.34 -7.36
C GLN A 310 5.88 8.93 -6.59
N LEU A 311 6.98 9.68 -6.73
CA LEU A 311 8.23 9.44 -6.02
C LEU A 311 8.39 10.48 -4.91
N CYS A 312 8.70 10.01 -3.70
CA CYS A 312 8.78 10.87 -2.51
C CYS A 312 10.22 10.94 -2.00
N VAL A 313 10.76 12.15 -1.90
CA VAL A 313 12.09 12.44 -1.34
C VAL A 313 11.93 13.09 0.03
N ASP A 314 12.70 12.65 1.03
CA ASP A 314 12.74 13.32 2.33
C ASP A 314 13.07 14.80 2.18
N ALA A 315 12.19 15.67 2.67
CA ALA A 315 12.39 17.11 2.59
C ALA A 315 12.93 17.71 3.89
N ALA A 316 12.82 17.00 5.02
CA ALA A 316 13.34 17.43 6.31
C ALA A 316 14.86 17.19 6.43
N THR A 317 15.56 18.16 7.01
CA THR A 317 16.97 18.06 7.42
C THR A 317 17.12 17.64 8.88
#